data_AF-A0A7S3HWV9-F1
#
_entry.id   AF-A0A7S3HWV9-F1
#
_cell.length_a   1.000
_cell.length_b   1.000
_cell.length_c   1.000
_cell.angle_alpha   90.00
_cell.angle_beta   90.00
_cell.angle_gamma   90.00
#
_symmetry.space_group_name_H-M   'P 1'
#
loop_
_entity.id
_entity.type
_entity.pdbx_description
1 polymer ?
#
loop_
_entity_poly.entity_id
_entity_poly.type
_entity_poly.pdbx_seq_one_letter_code
_entity_poly.pdbx_strand_id
1 'polypeptide(L)'
;MRVFKGVCVLLGFEPVKQMNNETQKREENWEIPAKKLLADIGFLKSLQNYEKDNMDAKKIDRIQPFITHENCTVAHLKGINAVASSLCAWVLAMDKYYRVSLVVKPKKESLAIAEKEYAELNSALNEKKENLRIVQERVARLQAQLKAAQDEKRQ
;
A
#
# COMPACT_ATOMS: atom_id res chain seq x y z
N MET A 1 -28.67 -7.27 -7.52
CA MET A 1 -27.53 -6.92 -8.39
C MET A 1 -26.71 -5.71 -7.90
N ARG A 2 -26.54 -5.51 -6.58
CA ARG A 2 -25.86 -4.31 -6.03
C ARG A 2 -24.34 -4.47 -5.88
N VAL A 3 -23.85 -5.69 -5.72
CA VAL A 3 -22.40 -5.99 -5.61
C VAL A 3 -21.66 -5.62 -6.89
N PHE A 4 -22.24 -5.91 -8.04
CA PHE A 4 -21.64 -5.61 -9.34
C PHE A 4 -21.48 -4.11 -9.59
N LYS A 5 -22.34 -3.27 -9.01
CA LYS A 5 -22.17 -1.81 -9.04
C LYS A 5 -20.85 -1.40 -8.36
N GLY A 6 -20.53 -1.97 -7.20
CA GLY A 6 -19.27 -1.69 -6.50
C GLY A 6 -18.04 -2.07 -7.34
N VAL A 7 -18.10 -3.21 -8.02
CA VAL A 7 -17.04 -3.65 -8.94
C VAL A 7 -16.91 -2.71 -10.14
N CYS A 8 -18.03 -2.29 -10.75
CA CYS A 8 -18.05 -1.33 -11.85
C CYS A 8 -17.43 0.01 -11.45
N VAL A 9 -17.76 0.54 -10.27
CA VAL A 9 -17.20 1.80 -9.75
C VAL A 9 -15.70 1.70 -9.56
N LEU A 10 -15.20 0.61 -8.97
CA LEU A 10 -13.77 0.41 -8.74
C LEU A 10 -12.99 0.31 -10.05
N LEU A 11 -13.53 -0.41 -11.04
CA LEU A 11 -12.95 -0.56 -12.37
C LEU A 11 -13.16 0.67 -13.28
N GLY A 12 -13.85 1.72 -12.80
CA GLY A 12 -14.00 2.98 -13.52
C GLY A 12 -15.08 2.99 -14.60
N PHE A 13 -16.02 2.04 -14.56
CA PHE A 13 -17.19 2.06 -15.45
C PHE A 13 -18.21 3.08 -14.96
N GLU A 14 -18.80 3.81 -15.90
CA GLU A 14 -19.87 4.76 -15.64
C GLU A 14 -21.26 4.13 -15.79
N PRO A 15 -22.27 4.61 -15.03
CA PRO A 15 -23.63 4.15 -15.21
C PRO A 15 -24.22 4.66 -16.53
N VAL A 16 -25.10 3.86 -17.12
CA VAL A 16 -25.91 4.32 -18.25
C VAL A 16 -27.08 5.14 -17.69
N LYS A 17 -27.14 6.42 -18.03
CA LYS A 17 -28.27 7.29 -17.65
C LYS A 17 -29.46 6.97 -18.55
N GLN A 18 -30.55 6.46 -17.98
CA GLN A 18 -31.75 6.12 -18.74
C GLN A 18 -32.98 6.77 -18.09
N MET A 19 -33.98 7.08 -18.91
CA MET A 19 -35.29 7.49 -18.41
C MET A 19 -35.99 6.26 -17.85
N ASN A 20 -36.34 6.27 -16.57
CA ASN A 20 -37.21 5.25 -16.02
C ASN A 20 -38.64 5.55 -16.50
N ASN A 21 -39.25 4.58 -17.19
CA ASN A 21 -40.59 4.71 -17.77
C ASN A 21 -41.70 4.81 -16.70
N GLU A 22 -41.42 4.38 -15.47
CA GLU A 22 -42.38 4.40 -14.35
C GLU A 22 -42.30 5.70 -13.56
N THR A 23 -41.10 6.22 -13.31
CA THR A 23 -40.89 7.43 -12.50
C THR A 23 -40.71 8.69 -13.34
N GLN A 24 -40.61 8.56 -14.67
CA GLN A 24 -40.26 9.61 -15.64
C GLN A 24 -39.00 10.41 -15.27
N LYS A 25 -38.15 9.82 -14.42
CA LYS A 25 -36.90 10.43 -13.94
C LYS A 25 -35.71 9.74 -14.60
N ARG A 26 -34.63 10.51 -14.78
CA ARG A 26 -33.35 9.95 -15.22
C ARG A 26 -32.70 9.22 -14.05
N GLU A 27 -32.56 7.91 -14.19
CA GLU A 27 -31.94 7.03 -13.20
C GLU A 27 -30.62 6.44 -13.73
N GLU A 28 -29.70 6.17 -12.81
CA GLU A 28 -28.43 5.52 -13.12
C GLU A 28 -28.60 4.00 -13.23
N ASN A 29 -28.57 3.47 -14.45
CA ASN A 29 -28.58 2.04 -14.68
C ASN A 29 -27.17 1.45 -14.64
N TRP A 30 -26.91 0.67 -13.59
CA TRP A 30 -25.65 -0.04 -13.36
C TRP A 30 -25.67 -1.49 -13.86
N GLU A 31 -26.83 -2.01 -14.27
CA GLU A 31 -26.94 -3.40 -14.72
C GLU A 31 -26.34 -3.60 -16.10
N ILE A 32 -26.49 -2.62 -16.99
CA ILE A 32 -25.92 -2.65 -18.34
C ILE A 32 -24.38 -2.75 -18.30
N PRO A 33 -23.65 -1.84 -17.60
CA PRO A 33 -22.20 -1.95 -17.51
C PRO A 33 -21.76 -3.19 -16.73
N ALA A 34 -22.51 -3.62 -15.71
CA ALA A 34 -22.22 -4.84 -14.97
C ALA A 34 -22.31 -6.10 -15.86
N LYS A 35 -23.36 -6.24 -16.67
CA LYS A 35 -23.51 -7.37 -17.60
C LYS A 35 -22.40 -7.37 -18.65
N LYS A 36 -22.06 -6.20 -19.18
CA LYS A 36 -20.95 -6.05 -20.14
C LYS A 36 -19.61 -6.46 -19.52
N LEU A 37 -19.37 -6.04 -18.28
CA LEU A 37 -18.17 -6.38 -17.53
C LEU A 37 -18.06 -7.89 -17.27
N LEU A 38 -19.16 -8.53 -16.88
CA LEU A 38 -19.17 -9.98 -16.63
C LEU A 38 -19.06 -10.82 -17.90
N ALA A 39 -19.49 -10.27 -19.04
CA ALA A 39 -19.32 -10.89 -20.35
C ALA A 39 -17.89 -10.76 -20.89
N ASP A 40 -17.06 -9.89 -20.30
CA ASP A 40 -15.67 -9.72 -20.72
C ASP A 40 -14.79 -10.86 -20.19
N ILE A 41 -14.13 -11.57 -21.10
CA ILE A 41 -13.18 -12.66 -20.81
C ILE A 41 -11.99 -12.12 -20.00
N GLY A 42 -11.62 -10.85 -20.18
CA GLY A 42 -10.56 -10.18 -19.45
C GLY A 42 -10.91 -9.77 -18.01
N PHE A 43 -12.16 -9.89 -17.59
CA PHE A 43 -12.65 -9.38 -16.31
C PHE A 43 -11.82 -9.87 -15.11
N LEU A 44 -11.59 -11.18 -15.00
CA LEU A 44 -10.82 -11.74 -13.88
C LEU A 44 -9.37 -11.25 -13.88
N LYS A 45 -8.76 -11.08 -15.06
CA LYS A 45 -7.41 -10.55 -15.19
C LYS A 45 -7.35 -9.09 -14.77
N SER A 46 -8.38 -8.30 -15.09
CA SER A 46 -8.52 -6.91 -14.65
C SER A 46 -8.67 -6.79 -13.13
N LEU A 47 -9.35 -7.74 -12.47
CA LEU A 47 -9.43 -7.79 -11.01
C LEU A 47 -8.08 -8.15 -10.35
N GLN A 48 -7.33 -9.07 -10.96
CA GLN A 48 -6.02 -9.50 -10.46
C GLN A 48 -4.95 -8.42 -10.63
N ASN A 49 -4.96 -7.73 -11.77
CA ASN A 49 -3.99 -6.67 -12.11
C ASN A 49 -4.48 -5.28 -11.67
N TYR A 50 -5.47 -5.20 -10.80
CA TYR A 50 -6.03 -3.92 -10.38
C TYR A 50 -4.97 -3.09 -9.62
N GLU A 51 -4.75 -1.86 -10.07
CA GLU A 51 -3.82 -0.92 -9.43
C GLU A 51 -4.38 -0.39 -8.10
N LYS A 52 -4.18 -1.18 -7.05
CA LYS A 52 -4.63 -0.88 -5.67
C LYS A 52 -3.96 0.35 -5.04
N ASP A 53 -2.78 0.74 -5.51
CA ASP A 53 -1.99 1.82 -4.91
C ASP A 53 -2.39 3.24 -5.39
N ASN A 54 -3.09 3.34 -6.52
CA ASN A 54 -3.55 4.60 -7.11
C ASN A 54 -5.10 4.72 -7.13
N MET A 55 -5.74 4.26 -6.06
CA MET A 55 -7.18 4.34 -5.94
C MET A 55 -7.63 5.75 -5.53
N ASP A 56 -8.57 6.33 -6.26
CA ASP A 56 -9.16 7.64 -5.96
C ASP A 56 -10.13 7.54 -4.76
N ALA A 57 -10.02 8.47 -3.81
CA ALA A 57 -10.95 8.64 -2.69
C ALA A 57 -12.41 8.68 -3.16
N LYS A 58 -12.68 9.33 -4.30
CA LYS A 58 -14.03 9.44 -4.88
C LYS A 58 -14.63 8.08 -5.23
N LYS A 59 -13.81 7.12 -5.67
CA LYS A 59 -14.29 5.76 -5.97
C LYS A 59 -14.64 5.02 -4.68
N ILE A 60 -13.83 5.18 -3.64
CA ILE A 60 -14.07 4.60 -2.32
C ILE A 60 -15.33 5.17 -1.68
N ASP A 61 -15.51 6.49 -1.69
CA ASP A 61 -16.69 7.14 -1.14
C ASP A 61 -17.96 6.71 -1.88
N ARG A 62 -17.87 6.55 -3.20
CA ARG A 62 -19.00 6.08 -4.01
C ARG A 62 -19.37 4.63 -3.71
N ILE A 63 -18.45 3.79 -3.21
CA ILE A 63 -18.77 2.40 -2.82
C ILE A 63 -19.21 2.24 -1.36
N GLN A 64 -18.95 3.23 -0.49
CA GLN A 64 -19.30 3.16 0.93
C GLN A 64 -20.78 2.80 1.19
N PRO A 65 -21.77 3.42 0.53
CA PRO A 65 -23.18 3.07 0.72
C PRO A 65 -23.54 1.63 0.34
N PHE A 66 -22.72 0.96 -0.50
CA PHE A 66 -22.91 -0.46 -0.83
C PHE A 66 -22.31 -1.36 0.22
N ILE A 67 -21.16 -0.98 0.79
CA ILE A 67 -20.45 -1.77 1.80
C ILE A 67 -21.17 -1.74 3.15
N THR A 68 -21.75 -0.60 3.52
CA THR A 68 -22.41 -0.41 4.82
C THR A 68 -23.83 -0.97 4.87
N HIS A 69 -24.40 -1.37 3.74
CA HIS A 69 -25.74 -1.92 3.68
C HIS A 69 -25.75 -3.37 4.17
N GLU A 70 -26.70 -3.68 5.07
CA GLU A 70 -26.84 -4.99 5.74
C GLU A 70 -26.95 -6.20 4.79
N ASN A 71 -27.46 -5.98 3.57
CA ASN A 71 -27.64 -6.99 2.53
C ASN A 71 -26.37 -7.26 1.69
N CYS A 72 -25.28 -6.54 1.97
CA CYS A 72 -24.00 -6.64 1.26
C CYS A 72 -22.91 -7.21 2.17
N THR A 73 -23.27 -8.18 3.02
CA THR A 73 -22.31 -8.97 3.78
C THR A 73 -21.95 -10.26 3.02
N VAL A 74 -20.68 -10.66 3.13
CA VAL A 74 -20.17 -11.91 2.52
C VAL A 74 -20.98 -13.12 3.00
N ALA A 75 -21.38 -13.14 4.27
CA ALA A 75 -22.19 -14.21 4.85
C ALA A 75 -23.58 -14.32 4.22
N HIS A 76 -24.27 -13.19 4.04
CA HIS A 76 -25.59 -13.16 3.40
C HIS A 76 -25.51 -13.57 1.92
N LEU A 77 -24.53 -13.01 1.19
CA LEU A 77 -24.36 -13.28 -0.23
C LEU A 77 -23.91 -14.71 -0.52
N LYS A 78 -23.18 -15.37 0.40
CA LYS A 78 -22.81 -16.77 0.27
C LYS A 78 -24.03 -17.70 0.23
N GLY A 79 -25.11 -17.36 0.93
CA GLY A 79 -26.37 -18.09 0.88
C GLY A 79 -27.13 -17.93 -0.44
N ILE A 80 -26.84 -16.88 -1.21
CA ILE A 80 -27.51 -16.59 -2.48
C ILE A 80 -26.67 -17.05 -3.68
N ASN A 81 -25.39 -16.65 -3.74
CA ASN A 81 -24.50 -16.93 -4.84
C ASN A 81 -23.02 -16.82 -4.42
N ALA A 82 -22.26 -17.92 -4.58
CA ALA A 82 -20.83 -17.97 -4.30
C ALA A 82 -19.99 -16.93 -5.07
N VAL A 83 -20.34 -16.63 -6.32
CA VAL A 83 -19.65 -15.64 -7.16
C VAL A 83 -19.95 -14.21 -6.67
N ALA A 84 -21.18 -13.93 -6.26
CA ALA A 84 -21.53 -12.63 -5.68
C ALA A 84 -20.81 -12.41 -4.34
N SER A 85 -20.64 -13.50 -3.56
CA SER A 85 -19.87 -13.49 -2.31
C SER A 85 -18.39 -13.19 -2.55
N SER A 86 -17.74 -13.82 -3.54
CA SER A 86 -16.31 -13.58 -3.82
C SER A 86 -16.05 -12.15 -4.31
N LEU A 87 -16.93 -11.62 -5.17
CA LEU A 87 -16.85 -10.24 -5.64
C LEU A 87 -17.09 -9.22 -4.52
N CYS A 88 -18.03 -9.50 -3.61
CA CYS A 88 -18.24 -8.67 -2.42
C CYS A 88 -17.00 -8.66 -1.52
N ALA A 89 -16.40 -9.83 -1.28
CA ALA A 89 -15.16 -9.94 -0.51
C ALA A 89 -14.01 -9.14 -1.15
N TRP A 90 -13.90 -9.15 -2.48
CA TRP A 90 -12.92 -8.36 -3.21
C TRP A 90 -13.13 -6.85 -3.02
N VAL A 91 -14.37 -6.35 -3.17
CA VAL A 91 -14.69 -4.92 -2.95
C VAL A 91 -14.37 -4.49 -1.52
N LEU A 92 -14.71 -5.33 -0.52
CA LEU A 92 -14.38 -5.08 0.89
C LEU A 92 -12.87 -5.05 1.15
N ALA A 93 -12.13 -5.96 0.51
CA ALA A 93 -10.68 -5.99 0.61
C ALA A 93 -10.05 -4.73 0.01
N MET A 94 -10.57 -4.23 -1.12
CA MET A 94 -10.11 -2.99 -1.74
C MET A 94 -10.37 -1.76 -0.85
N ASP A 95 -11.53 -1.65 -0.23
CA ASP A 95 -11.84 -0.56 0.73
C ASP A 95 -10.89 -0.57 1.94
N LYS A 96 -10.71 -1.74 2.55
CA LYS A 96 -9.77 -1.91 3.68
C LYS A 96 -8.33 -1.59 3.27
N TYR A 97 -7.91 -2.06 2.10
CA TYR A 97 -6.58 -1.78 1.57
C TYR A 97 -6.36 -0.27 1.43
N TYR A 98 -7.31 0.45 0.84
CA TYR A 98 -7.21 1.90 0.68
C TYR A 98 -7.03 2.61 2.02
N ARG A 99 -7.88 2.30 3.01
CA ARG A 99 -7.81 2.90 4.35
C ARG A 99 -6.47 2.64 5.04
N VAL A 100 -5.95 1.42 4.93
CA VAL A 100 -4.64 1.06 5.47
C VAL A 100 -3.51 1.75 4.70
N SER A 101 -3.65 1.88 3.37
CA SER A 101 -2.63 2.52 2.52
C SER A 101 -2.41 3.99 2.92
N LEU A 102 -3.45 4.72 3.35
CA LEU A 102 -3.32 6.09 3.83
C LEU A 102 -2.43 6.21 5.08
N VAL A 103 -2.41 5.19 5.94
CA VAL A 103 -1.59 5.16 7.14
C VAL A 103 -0.19 4.62 6.85
N VAL A 104 -0.09 3.66 5.92
CA VAL A 104 1.16 2.96 5.60
C VAL A 104 2.06 3.75 4.65
N LYS A 105 1.51 4.49 3.69
CA LYS A 105 2.28 5.34 2.76
C LYS A 105 3.22 6.33 3.48
N PRO A 106 2.73 7.19 4.39
CA PRO A 106 3.62 8.14 5.07
C PRO A 106 4.64 7.44 5.98
N LYS A 107 4.29 6.28 6.55
CA LYS A 107 5.24 5.48 7.36
C LYS A 107 6.35 4.88 6.52
N LYS A 108 6.05 4.41 5.31
CA LYS A 108 7.06 3.89 4.37
C LYS A 108 7.98 5.00 3.87
N GLU A 109 7.44 6.17 3.58
CA GLU A 109 8.22 7.35 3.18
C GLU A 109 9.14 7.80 4.33
N SER A 110 8.61 7.90 5.55
CA SER A 110 9.38 8.23 6.74
C SER A 110 10.47 7.19 7.03
N LEU A 111 10.18 5.90 6.83
CA LEU A 111 11.17 4.84 6.99
C LEU A 111 12.29 4.98 5.97
N ALA A 112 11.97 5.22 4.69
CA ALA A 112 12.99 5.39 3.65
C ALA A 112 13.92 6.59 3.91
N ILE A 113 13.38 7.68 4.48
CA ILE A 113 14.18 8.83 4.90
C ILE A 113 15.11 8.46 6.06
N ALA A 114 14.57 7.85 7.12
CA ALA A 114 15.35 7.47 8.29
C ALA A 114 16.43 6.42 7.96
N GLU A 115 16.14 5.45 7.08
CA GLU A 115 17.10 4.46 6.61
C GLU A 115 18.24 5.11 5.83
N LYS A 116 17.94 6.10 5.01
CA LYS A 116 18.95 6.87 4.28
C LYS A 116 19.84 7.66 5.24
N GLU A 117 19.26 8.39 6.19
CA GLU A 117 20.01 9.13 7.21
C GLU A 117 20.88 8.20 8.07
N TYR A 118 20.33 7.04 8.45
CA TYR A 118 21.06 6.02 9.19
C TYR A 118 22.25 5.48 8.40
N ALA A 119 22.07 5.19 7.11
CA ALA A 119 23.15 4.70 6.26
C ALA A 119 24.30 5.72 6.14
N GLU A 120 23.97 7.00 5.96
CA GLU A 120 24.95 8.10 5.92
C GLU A 120 25.70 8.25 7.26
N LEU A 121 24.97 8.27 8.38
CA LEU A 121 25.57 8.40 9.71
C LEU A 121 26.43 7.20 10.07
N ASN A 122 25.99 5.99 9.75
CA ASN A 122 26.73 4.77 10.03
C ASN A 122 28.03 4.70 9.21
N SER A 123 28.02 5.18 7.95
CA SER A 123 29.24 5.33 7.16
C SER A 123 30.23 6.30 7.82
N ALA A 124 29.76 7.49 8.20
CA ALA A 124 30.59 8.48 8.88
C ALA A 124 31.13 7.97 10.22
N LEU A 125 30.32 7.24 10.99
CA LEU A 125 30.74 6.64 12.25
C LEU A 125 31.85 5.61 12.03
N ASN A 126 31.74 4.77 11.01
CA ASN A 126 32.78 3.78 10.69
C ASN A 126 34.10 4.45 10.30
N GLU A 127 34.05 5.52 9.50
CA GLU A 127 35.25 6.30 9.16
C GLU A 127 35.92 6.89 10.41
N LYS A 128 35.13 7.45 11.34
CA LYS A 128 35.67 8.01 12.59
C LYS A 128 36.26 6.94 13.49
N LYS A 129 35.63 5.76 13.59
CA LYS A 129 36.15 4.61 14.33
C LYS A 129 37.47 4.12 13.77
N GLU A 130 37.60 4.04 12.44
CA GLU A 130 38.85 3.61 11.81
C GLU A 130 39.98 4.62 12.02
N ASN A 131 39.69 5.92 11.87
CA ASN A 131 40.65 6.97 12.18
C ASN A 131 41.13 6.92 13.63
N LEU A 132 40.22 6.68 14.58
CA LEU A 132 40.56 6.54 15.99
C LEU A 132 41.48 5.35 16.23
N ARG A 133 41.20 4.20 15.59
CA ARG A 133 42.05 2.99 15.67
C ARG A 133 43.48 3.29 15.22
N ILE A 134 43.63 3.95 14.07
CA ILE A 134 44.94 4.32 13.52
C ILE A 134 45.71 5.25 14.47
N VAL A 135 45.03 6.24 15.05
CA VAL A 135 45.65 7.17 16.01
C VAL A 135 46.08 6.45 17.28
N GLN A 136 45.24 5.56 17.83
CA GLN A 136 45.56 4.77 19.02
C GLN A 136 46.77 3.87 18.78
N GLU A 137 46.85 3.19 17.63
CA GLU A 137 48.02 2.39 17.25
C GLU A 137 49.30 3.22 17.15
N ARG A 138 49.20 4.43 16.57
CA ARG A 138 50.35 5.35 16.46
C ARG A 138 50.83 5.83 17.83
N VAL A 139 49.91 6.17 18.73
CA VAL A 139 50.24 6.57 20.11
C VAL A 139 50.91 5.43 20.86
N ALA A 140 50.36 4.22 20.79
CA ALA A 140 50.94 3.04 21.43
C ALA A 140 52.36 2.76 20.93
N ARG A 141 52.59 2.87 19.61
CA ARG A 141 53.92 2.70 19.00
C ARG A 141 54.91 3.75 19.50
N LEU A 142 54.53 5.02 19.52
CA LEU A 142 55.39 6.11 20.00
C LEU A 142 55.71 5.98 21.49
N GLN A 143 54.73 5.57 22.30
CA GLN A 143 54.94 5.29 23.72
C GLN A 143 55.95 4.14 23.93
N ALA A 144 55.84 3.06 23.14
CA ALA A 144 56.79 1.95 23.19
C ALA A 144 58.22 2.37 22.80
N GLN A 145 58.36 3.17 21.72
CA GLN A 145 59.66 3.71 21.28
C GLN A 145 60.29 4.63 22.32
N LEU A 146 59.49 5.53 22.91
CA LEU A 146 59.98 6.45 23.93
C LEU A 146 60.46 5.70 25.18
N LYS A 147 59.73 4.66 25.61
CA LYS A 147 60.13 3.82 26.73
C LYS A 147 61.44 3.08 26.44
N ALA A 148 61.56 2.45 25.27
CA ALA A 148 62.80 1.77 24.87
C ALA A 148 64.02 2.71 24.85
N ALA A 149 63.87 3.91 24.29
CA ALA A 149 64.95 4.90 24.26
C ALA A 149 65.32 5.47 25.65
N GLN A 150 64.35 5.54 26.57
CA GLN A 150 64.60 5.91 27.97
C GLN A 150 65.33 4.81 28.73
N ASP A 151 65.00 3.54 28.48
CA ASP A 151 65.66 2.39 29.09
C ASP A 151 67.11 2.26 28.58
N GLU A 152 67.36 2.48 27.29
CA GLU A 152 68.72 2.52 26.71
C GLU A 152 69.59 3.64 27.31
N LYS A 153 69.02 4.83 27.58
CA LYS A 153 69.78 5.95 28.19
C LYS A 153 70.10 5.75 29.67
N ARG A 154 69.48 4.79 30.34
CA ARG A 154 69.69 4.51 31.78
C ARG A 154 70.72 3.39 32.01
N GLN A 155 71.13 2.67 30.96
CA GLN A 155 72.24 1.74 30.97
C GLN A 155 73.56 2.46 30.62
#